data_AF-A0AAP6H273-F1
#
_entry.id   AF-A0AAP6H273-F1
#
_cell.length_a   1.000
_cell.length_b   1.000
_cell.length_c   1.000
_cell.angle_alpha   90.00
_cell.angle_beta   90.00
_cell.angle_gamma   90.00
#
_symmetry.space_group_name_H-M   'P 1'
#
loop_
_entity.id
_entity.type
_entity.pdbx_description
1 polymer ?
#
loop_
_entity_poly.entity_id
_entity_poly.type
_entity_poly.pdbx_seq_one_letter_code
_entity_poly.pdbx_strand_id
1 'polypeptide(L)'
;MADTIHVQDPIPFSESAYIADNIKAECRMGAQLATSLGSNAPKFGNTIAFDAEAVSTGRALKLELVEAQSAGNAFSGHFKSATVRGVLTQDGQKVATVTARRVSRGGAFGGFKGSCDVLERVVTAIGNDLAEWLAKPTDEAKLGDF
;
A
#
# COMPACT_ATOMS: atom_id res chain seq x y z
N MET A 1 23.38 -9.16 -5.75
CA MET A 1 22.33 -9.51 -6.73
C MET A 1 21.07 -8.84 -6.24
N ALA A 2 20.26 -8.23 -7.10
CA ALA A 2 18.97 -7.70 -6.67
C ALA A 2 18.05 -8.88 -6.39
N ASP A 3 17.51 -8.96 -5.17
CA ASP A 3 16.53 -10.00 -4.85
C ASP A 3 15.21 -9.64 -5.53
N THR A 4 14.65 -10.60 -6.28
CA THR A 4 13.29 -10.51 -6.80
C THR A 4 12.33 -10.84 -5.67
N ILE A 5 11.37 -9.95 -5.42
CA ILE A 5 10.34 -10.08 -4.40
C ILE A 5 8.99 -10.21 -5.09
N HIS A 6 8.27 -11.28 -4.78
CA HIS A 6 6.97 -11.59 -5.35
C HIS A 6 5.85 -10.86 -4.60
N VAL A 7 4.95 -10.20 -5.33
CA VAL A 7 3.85 -9.40 -4.77
C VAL A 7 2.57 -9.60 -5.58
N GLN A 8 1.42 -9.60 -4.91
CA GLN A 8 0.12 -9.72 -5.58
C GLN A 8 -0.23 -8.43 -6.33
N ASP A 9 -0.72 -8.54 -7.56
CA ASP A 9 -1.30 -7.42 -8.32
C ASP A 9 -2.67 -7.81 -8.93
N PRO A 10 -3.76 -7.12 -8.56
CA PRO A 10 -3.85 -6.02 -7.61
C PRO A 10 -3.70 -6.49 -6.15
N ILE A 11 -3.23 -5.59 -5.29
CA ILE A 11 -3.22 -5.85 -3.85
C ILE A 11 -4.66 -5.90 -3.34
N PRO A 12 -5.09 -7.01 -2.71
CA PRO A 12 -6.49 -7.20 -2.33
C PRO A 12 -6.88 -6.36 -1.11
N PHE A 13 -8.18 -6.14 -0.96
CA PHE A 13 -8.76 -5.70 0.30
C PHE A 13 -8.88 -6.89 1.25
N SER A 14 -8.55 -6.69 2.53
CA SER A 14 -8.78 -7.72 3.55
C SER A 14 -10.27 -8.01 3.69
N GLU A 15 -10.64 -9.26 3.99
CA GLU A 15 -12.04 -9.64 4.24
C GLU A 15 -12.65 -8.84 5.41
N SER A 16 -11.81 -8.51 6.39
CA SER A 16 -12.16 -7.70 7.56
C SER A 16 -11.94 -6.19 7.37
N ALA A 17 -11.71 -5.74 6.14
CA ALA A 17 -11.33 -4.35 5.89
C ALA A 17 -12.46 -3.37 6.22
N TYR A 18 -12.12 -2.34 7.01
CA TYR A 18 -13.03 -1.23 7.31
C TYR A 18 -12.95 -0.18 6.19
N ILE A 19 -13.62 -0.49 5.07
CA ILE A 19 -13.60 0.30 3.83
C ILE A 19 -15.01 0.34 3.25
N ALA A 20 -15.48 1.53 2.88
CA ALA A 20 -16.78 1.71 2.25
C ALA A 20 -16.84 1.03 0.87
N ASP A 21 -18.00 0.46 0.51
CA ASP A 21 -18.13 -0.35 -0.71
C ASP A 21 -17.88 0.45 -1.99
N ASN A 22 -18.26 1.74 -2.02
CA ASN A 22 -17.96 2.61 -3.15
C ASN A 22 -16.45 2.79 -3.35
N ILE A 23 -15.65 2.84 -2.28
CA ILE A 23 -14.18 2.89 -2.41
C ILE A 23 -13.65 1.58 -2.99
N LYS A 24 -14.18 0.42 -2.55
CA LYS A 24 -13.78 -0.89 -3.08
C LYS A 24 -14.15 -1.07 -4.55
N ALA A 25 -15.30 -0.54 -4.95
CA ALA A 25 -15.85 -0.70 -6.30
C ALA A 25 -15.26 0.31 -7.30
N GLU A 26 -15.00 1.55 -6.88
CA GLU A 26 -14.65 2.65 -7.78
C GLU A 26 -13.14 2.94 -7.81
N CYS A 27 -12.44 2.82 -6.68
CA CYS A 27 -11.05 3.26 -6.58
C CYS A 27 -10.06 2.13 -6.89
N ARG A 28 -9.02 2.43 -7.67
CA ARG A 28 -8.01 1.43 -8.09
C ARG A 28 -6.85 1.33 -7.10
N MET A 29 -7.15 1.36 -5.80
CA MET A 29 -6.14 1.47 -4.74
C MET A 29 -5.13 0.31 -4.75
N GLY A 30 -5.61 -0.93 -4.92
CA GLY A 30 -4.75 -2.11 -4.96
C GLY A 30 -3.75 -2.11 -6.12
N ALA A 31 -4.24 -1.81 -7.32
CA ALA A 31 -3.40 -1.71 -8.52
C ALA A 31 -2.42 -0.52 -8.44
N GLN A 32 -2.88 0.63 -7.94
CA GLN A 32 -2.04 1.81 -7.77
C GLN A 32 -0.93 1.58 -6.74
N LEU A 33 -1.23 0.87 -5.66
CA LEU A 33 -0.24 0.49 -4.65
C LEU A 33 0.83 -0.44 -5.23
N ALA A 34 0.41 -1.49 -5.95
CA ALA A 34 1.33 -2.43 -6.61
C ALA A 34 2.23 -1.70 -7.61
N THR A 35 1.63 -0.86 -8.46
CA THR A 35 2.36 -0.01 -9.44
C THR A 35 3.40 0.88 -8.77
N SER A 36 3.02 1.58 -7.68
CA SER A 36 3.95 2.44 -6.94
C SER A 36 5.08 1.66 -6.30
N LEU A 37 4.78 0.53 -5.67
CA LEU A 37 5.79 -0.35 -5.05
C LEU A 37 6.80 -0.84 -6.09
N GLY A 38 6.32 -1.41 -7.20
CA GLY A 38 7.19 -1.90 -8.28
C GLY A 38 8.04 -0.81 -8.92
N SER A 39 7.50 0.40 -9.09
CA SER A 39 8.23 1.53 -9.67
C SER A 39 9.29 2.12 -8.73
N ASN A 40 9.12 2.00 -7.41
CA ASN A 40 10.04 2.56 -6.42
C ASN A 40 11.05 1.54 -5.89
N ALA A 41 10.74 0.24 -5.87
CA ALA A 41 11.63 -0.81 -5.37
C ALA A 41 13.04 -0.81 -6.00
N PRO A 42 13.22 -0.56 -7.32
CA PRO A 42 14.56 -0.49 -7.92
C PRO A 42 15.46 0.59 -7.34
N LYS A 43 14.88 1.71 -6.84
CA LYS A 43 15.62 2.80 -6.18
C LYS A 43 16.32 2.32 -4.90
N PHE A 44 15.81 1.24 -4.32
CA PHE A 44 16.27 0.65 -3.07
C PHE A 44 16.94 -0.72 -3.28
N GLY A 45 17.28 -1.08 -4.52
CA GLY A 45 18.01 -2.30 -4.85
C GLY A 45 17.17 -3.58 -4.92
N ASN A 46 15.84 -3.47 -4.93
CA ASN A 46 14.92 -4.60 -5.04
C ASN A 46 14.21 -4.62 -6.40
N THR A 47 13.85 -5.80 -6.89
CA THR A 47 12.99 -5.97 -8.07
C THR A 47 11.67 -6.58 -7.63
N ILE A 48 10.54 -6.10 -8.12
CA ILE A 48 9.24 -6.70 -7.85
C ILE A 48 8.82 -7.57 -9.03
N ALA A 49 8.47 -8.82 -8.76
CA ALA A 49 7.71 -9.66 -9.67
C ALA A 49 6.25 -9.64 -9.23
N PHE A 50 5.34 -9.42 -10.17
CA PHE A 50 3.91 -9.41 -9.89
C PHE A 50 3.30 -10.77 -10.21
N ASP A 51 2.51 -11.25 -9.26
CA ASP A 51 1.78 -12.51 -9.35
C ASP A 51 0.28 -12.24 -9.13
N ALA A 52 -0.58 -13.11 -9.67
CA ALA A 52 -2.02 -12.99 -9.44
C ALA A 52 -2.40 -13.28 -7.97
N GLU A 53 -1.60 -14.09 -7.28
CA GLU A 53 -1.82 -14.51 -5.90
C GLU A 53 -0.50 -14.54 -5.12
N ALA A 54 -0.59 -14.66 -3.80
CA ALA A 54 0.60 -14.73 -2.95
C ALA A 54 1.33 -16.07 -3.14
N VAL A 55 2.61 -16.02 -3.47
CA VAL A 55 3.45 -17.20 -3.61
C VAL A 55 4.06 -17.62 -2.27
N SER A 56 4.34 -18.91 -2.11
CA SER A 56 4.94 -19.48 -0.90
C SER A 56 6.43 -19.83 -1.06
N THR A 57 7.00 -19.67 -2.25
CA THR A 57 8.41 -20.01 -2.54
C THR A 57 9.21 -18.75 -2.85
N GLY A 58 10.50 -18.77 -2.52
CA GLY A 58 11.36 -17.59 -2.66
C GLY A 58 10.95 -16.48 -1.71
N ARG A 59 11.32 -15.25 -2.06
CA ARG A 59 11.02 -14.06 -1.25
C ARG A 59 9.69 -13.45 -1.70
N ALA A 60 8.71 -13.44 -0.82
CA ALA A 60 7.36 -12.96 -1.15
C ALA A 60 6.87 -11.95 -0.13
N LEU A 61 6.23 -10.89 -0.59
CA LEU A 61 5.55 -9.92 0.25
C LEU A 61 4.05 -10.01 -0.03
N LYS A 62 3.31 -10.57 0.94
CA LYS A 62 1.85 -10.57 0.92
C LYS A 62 1.33 -9.26 1.47
N LEU A 63 0.49 -8.55 0.73
CA LEU A 63 -0.10 -7.27 1.13
C LEU A 63 -1.62 -7.34 1.16
N GLU A 64 -2.23 -6.60 2.08
CA GLU A 64 -3.69 -6.42 2.14
C GLU A 64 -4.02 -4.99 2.57
N LEU A 65 -5.00 -4.37 1.90
CA LEU A 65 -5.61 -3.11 2.30
C LEU A 65 -6.62 -3.38 3.43
N VAL A 66 -6.34 -2.90 4.63
CA VAL A 66 -7.15 -3.20 5.84
C VAL A 66 -8.09 -2.06 6.23
N GLU A 67 -7.78 -0.83 5.81
CA GLU A 67 -8.66 0.32 6.05
C GLU A 67 -8.37 1.41 5.01
N ALA A 68 -9.41 2.14 4.66
CA ALA A 68 -9.39 3.28 3.76
C ALA A 68 -10.60 4.14 4.10
N GLN A 69 -10.35 5.42 4.40
CA GLN A 69 -11.38 6.37 4.78
C GLN A 69 -11.35 7.55 3.84
N SER A 70 -12.54 8.02 3.46
CA SER A 70 -12.74 9.32 2.83
C SER A 70 -13.81 10.05 3.62
N ALA A 71 -13.40 11.10 4.33
CA ALA A 71 -14.24 11.89 5.21
C ALA A 71 -13.96 13.39 5.04
N GLY A 72 -14.84 14.19 5.62
CA GLY A 72 -14.74 15.65 5.58
C GLY A 72 -15.12 16.25 4.23
N ASN A 73 -15.17 17.58 4.19
CA ASN A 73 -15.61 18.34 3.02
C ASN A 73 -14.86 19.68 2.92
N ALA A 74 -15.23 20.52 1.95
CA ALA A 74 -14.58 21.81 1.73
C ALA A 74 -14.71 22.78 2.93
N PHE A 75 -15.71 22.57 3.80
CA PHE A 75 -15.97 23.43 4.97
C PHE A 75 -15.30 22.92 6.25
N SER A 76 -15.30 21.60 6.48
CA SER A 76 -14.72 20.98 7.69
C SER A 76 -13.27 20.50 7.51
N GLY A 77 -12.74 20.59 6.27
CA GLY A 77 -11.45 20.04 5.89
C GLY A 77 -11.58 18.61 5.34
N HIS A 78 -10.80 18.29 4.31
CA HIS A 78 -10.76 16.93 3.77
C HIS A 78 -9.92 16.02 4.66
N PHE A 79 -10.35 14.77 4.82
CA PHE A 79 -9.59 13.74 5.51
C PHE A 79 -9.66 12.45 4.72
N LYS A 80 -8.51 11.94 4.30
CA LYS A 80 -8.41 10.64 3.64
C LYS A 80 -7.27 9.86 4.25
N SER A 81 -7.49 8.58 4.51
CA SER A 81 -6.46 7.68 5.01
C SER A 81 -6.52 6.34 4.30
N ALA A 82 -5.40 5.64 4.30
CA ALA A 82 -5.36 4.23 3.97
C ALA A 82 -4.33 3.54 4.88
N THR A 83 -4.62 2.29 5.21
CA THR A 83 -3.75 1.41 5.97
C THR A 83 -3.58 0.11 5.21
N VAL A 84 -2.33 -0.30 5.04
CA VAL A 84 -1.90 -1.54 4.39
C VAL A 84 -1.16 -2.38 5.41
N ARG A 85 -1.42 -3.69 5.43
CA ARG A 85 -0.62 -4.66 6.18
C ARG A 85 0.16 -5.54 5.22
N GLY A 86 1.37 -5.89 5.62
CA GLY A 86 2.24 -6.78 4.87
C GLY A 86 2.90 -7.85 5.71
N VAL A 87 3.13 -9.00 5.10
CA VAL A 87 3.94 -10.09 5.64
C VAL A 87 4.98 -10.46 4.60
N LEU A 88 6.25 -10.25 4.93
CA LEU A 88 7.40 -10.69 4.14
C LEU A 88 7.77 -12.10 4.57
N THR A 89 7.86 -13.00 3.60
CA THR A 89 8.27 -14.39 3.79
C THR A 89 9.47 -14.74 2.93
N GLN A 90 10.23 -15.74 3.38
CA GLN A 90 11.27 -16.41 2.62
C GLN A 90 10.96 -17.91 2.67
N ASP A 91 10.65 -18.50 1.52
CA ASP A 91 10.31 -19.92 1.39
C ASP A 91 9.20 -20.35 2.37
N GLY A 92 8.17 -19.51 2.49
CA GLY A 92 7.01 -19.71 3.34
C GLY A 92 7.22 -19.36 4.82
N GLN A 93 8.46 -19.06 5.23
CA GLN A 93 8.77 -18.67 6.61
C GLN A 93 8.68 -17.15 6.76
N LYS A 94 8.00 -16.70 7.83
CA LYS A 94 7.88 -15.27 8.15
C LYS A 94 9.25 -14.65 8.42
N VAL A 95 9.61 -13.63 7.65
CA VAL A 95 10.82 -12.81 7.85
C VAL A 95 10.49 -11.55 8.65
N ALA A 96 9.45 -10.83 8.22
CA ALA A 96 9.06 -9.57 8.84
C ALA A 96 7.59 -9.24 8.54
N THR A 97 7.00 -8.41 9.39
CA THR A 97 5.67 -7.84 9.22
C THR A 97 5.77 -6.33 9.16
N VAL A 98 4.83 -5.73 8.46
CA VAL A 98 4.76 -4.27 8.30
C VAL A 98 3.31 -3.82 8.31
N THR A 99 3.05 -2.69 8.96
CA THR A 99 1.81 -1.93 8.79
C THR A 99 2.19 -0.54 8.33
N ALA A 100 1.64 -0.10 7.21
CA ALA A 100 1.87 1.21 6.64
C ALA A 100 0.57 2.00 6.63
N ARG A 101 0.61 3.23 7.13
CA ARG A 101 -0.54 4.13 7.20
C ARG A 101 -0.14 5.49 6.67
N ARG A 102 -0.98 6.09 5.83
CA ARG A 102 -0.81 7.47 5.38
C ARG A 102 -2.13 8.23 5.45
N VAL A 103 -2.04 9.51 5.77
CA VAL A 103 -3.16 10.45 5.84
C VAL A 103 -2.93 11.60 4.88
N SER A 104 -3.97 11.99 4.15
CA SER A 104 -4.00 13.21 3.35
C SER A 104 -5.12 14.12 3.83
N ARG A 105 -4.79 15.39 4.06
CA ARG A 105 -5.76 16.45 4.37
C ARG A 105 -6.36 17.12 3.12
N GLY A 106 -6.24 16.47 1.96
CA GLY A 106 -6.48 17.10 0.66
C GLY A 106 -5.28 17.92 0.17
N GLY A 107 -5.49 18.72 -0.88
CA GLY A 107 -4.47 19.65 -1.39
C GLY A 107 -4.85 21.09 -1.08
N ALA A 108 -3.88 21.89 -0.62
CA ALA A 108 -3.98 23.34 -0.75
C ALA A 108 -4.07 23.68 -2.25
N PHE A 109 -4.88 24.68 -2.62
CA PHE A 109 -5.09 25.17 -4.00
C PHE A 109 -6.13 24.45 -4.89
N GLY A 110 -7.30 24.08 -4.34
CA GLY A 110 -8.56 24.17 -5.08
C GLY A 110 -8.79 23.26 -6.31
N GLY A 111 -7.92 22.30 -6.60
CA GLY A 111 -8.23 21.25 -7.57
C GLY A 111 -9.27 20.29 -7.00
N PHE A 112 -10.49 20.27 -7.52
CA PHE A 112 -11.51 19.25 -7.23
C PHE A 112 -11.01 17.88 -7.71
N LYS A 113 -10.13 17.25 -6.92
CA LYS A 113 -9.72 15.86 -7.14
C LYS A 113 -10.73 14.95 -6.46
N GLY A 114 -11.15 13.91 -7.18
CA GLY A 114 -12.11 12.93 -6.67
C GLY A 114 -11.59 12.24 -5.40
N SER A 115 -12.50 11.59 -4.66
CA SER A 115 -12.10 10.83 -3.47
C SER A 115 -11.07 9.76 -3.80
N CYS A 116 -11.24 9.05 -4.92
CA CYS A 116 -10.30 8.05 -5.41
C CYS A 116 -8.93 8.63 -5.76
N ASP A 117 -8.83 9.76 -6.48
CA ASP A 117 -7.54 10.37 -6.84
C ASP A 117 -6.64 10.65 -5.62
N VAL A 118 -7.25 11.04 -4.51
CA VAL A 118 -6.50 11.34 -3.30
C VAL A 118 -6.18 10.06 -2.52
N LEU A 119 -7.09 9.10 -2.46
CA LEU A 119 -6.81 7.77 -1.90
C LEU A 119 -5.69 7.05 -2.68
N GLU A 120 -5.69 7.17 -4.00
CA GLU A 120 -4.64 6.65 -4.89
C GLU A 120 -3.29 7.32 -4.63
N ARG A 121 -3.26 8.62 -4.32
CA ARG A 121 -2.04 9.30 -3.87
C ARG A 121 -1.57 8.79 -2.50
N VAL A 122 -2.50 8.54 -1.58
CA VAL A 122 -2.18 7.98 -0.26
C VAL A 122 -1.51 6.61 -0.42
N VAL A 123 -2.08 5.70 -1.21
CA VAL A 123 -1.45 4.39 -1.45
C VAL A 123 -0.20 4.47 -2.32
N THR A 124 -0.06 5.50 -3.15
CA THR A 124 1.22 5.78 -3.86
C THR A 124 2.33 6.07 -2.86
N ALA A 125 2.07 6.92 -1.85
CA ALA A 125 3.03 7.19 -0.79
C ALA A 125 3.36 5.93 0.03
N ILE A 126 2.34 5.13 0.38
CA ILE A 126 2.54 3.83 1.05
C ILE A 126 3.43 2.91 0.20
N GLY A 127 3.21 2.83 -1.11
CA GLY A 127 4.05 2.03 -2.01
C GLY A 127 5.52 2.45 -2.00
N ASN A 128 5.81 3.74 -1.88
CA ASN A 128 7.17 4.24 -1.71
C ASN A 128 7.75 3.88 -0.33
N ASP A 129 6.97 4.02 0.74
CA ASP A 129 7.42 3.66 2.10
C ASP A 129 7.75 2.15 2.19
N LEU A 130 6.92 1.30 1.57
CA LEU A 130 7.15 -0.14 1.50
C LEU A 130 8.41 -0.45 0.68
N ALA A 131 8.63 0.23 -0.44
CA ALA A 131 9.83 0.06 -1.26
C ALA A 131 11.12 0.39 -0.47
N GLU A 132 11.10 1.47 0.32
CA GLU A 132 12.20 1.84 1.21
C GLU A 132 12.43 0.80 2.31
N TRP A 133 11.35 0.36 2.97
CA TRP A 133 11.43 -0.67 4.01
C TRP A 133 11.98 -2.00 3.48
N LEU A 134 11.69 -2.37 2.23
CA LEU A 134 12.23 -3.59 1.63
C LEU A 134 13.76 -3.57 1.49
N ALA A 135 14.40 -2.40 1.47
CA ALA A 135 15.86 -2.29 1.49
C ALA A 135 16.47 -2.91 2.76
N LYS A 136 15.78 -2.74 3.89
CA LYS A 136 16.20 -3.24 5.20
C LYS A 136 14.97 -3.55 6.07
N PRO A 137 14.32 -4.71 5.85
CA PRO A 137 13.09 -5.05 6.55
C PRO A 137 13.33 -5.19 8.05
N THR A 138 12.56 -4.44 8.83
CA THR A 138 12.42 -4.64 10.28
C THR A 138 11.08 -5.32 10.57
N ASP A 139 11.06 -6.34 11.43
CA ASP A 139 9.79 -6.97 11.86
C ASP A 139 8.94 -5.96 12.65
N GLU A 140 7.63 -6.15 12.60
CA GLU A 140 6.60 -5.32 13.23
C GLU A 140 6.71 -3.82 12.88
N ALA A 141 7.20 -3.52 11.68
CA ALA A 141 7.40 -2.14 11.23
C ALA A 141 6.08 -1.36 11.16
N LYS A 142 6.14 -0.10 11.59
CA LYS A 142 5.06 0.88 11.43
C LYS A 142 5.55 2.03 10.56
N LEU A 143 5.02 2.16 9.35
CA LEU A 143 5.47 3.13 8.36
C LEU A 143 4.45 4.26 8.17
N GLY A 144 4.93 5.50 8.13
CA GLY A 144 4.09 6.67 7.91
C GLY A 144 3.43 7.18 9.20
N ASP A 145 2.13 7.42 9.16
CA ASP A 145 1.41 8.30 10.09
C ASP A 145 0.69 7.52 11.19
N PHE A 146 1.47 6.95 12.12
CA PHE A 146 0.98 6.24 13.32
C PHE A 146 0.97 7.09 14.58
#